data_AF-A0A2V4E488-F1
#
_entry.id   AF-A0A2V4E488-F1
#
_cell.length_a   1.000
_cell.length_b   1.000
_cell.length_c   1.000
_cell.angle_alpha   90.00
_cell.angle_beta   90.00
_cell.angle_gamma   90.00
#
_symmetry.space_group_name_H-M   'P 1'
#
loop_
_entity.id
_entity.type
_entity.pdbx_description
1 polymer ?
#
loop_
_entity_poly.entity_id
_entity_poly.type
_entity_poly.pdbx_seq_one_letter_code
_entity_poly.pdbx_strand_id
1 'polypeptide(L)'
;MKIYFDFEGQHKYFCDPIKIIKSSDHCTIKKDIEEIEAFIQQGYYACGYLAYESAMGFNESNKTKILPTSNQDLPLLLFGIFEDYTTISNNEQYIPQSLKLSSDTNIDEYQQKISYIRAQIESGNTYQTNFTIQFNAPFNGNPKDYYHFLQKNNRANYCAYIEFENYHILSISPELFFKLEDRTISTKPMKGTVTRGLNTNQDKQQIKLLMSEKNLAENMMIVDLLRNDLSKISKPGSVTVPHLFTAEKYPTVWQLTSTIQGNLKENVNLYQIFQALFPCGSITGAPKSSTMQIISNIENSTRGVYCGTIGYVEPSMKKAVFNIPIRTLTIHNQQLNYGVGGGITWDSTADDEYNEIIAKTAILNRTLSIPKYIIETLLLEDGKLVLLDMHLDRLLASATYFDFACNVQAIKQKLTDLAKTHFSGKYKIRLLQPKNGQPEISIDLLTNPIVIDKLAWAATCVDKENVFLYHKTTNRQHFPQLAAGQEYINYNQYDEITEFVNGNIALLINDKWLTPAITSGLLAGTMRQHYLNNHQLIEKKIIKKDILQADKIAFINSVRGWVEIENQLLNKLKQQLL
;
A
#
# COMPACT_ATOMS: atom_id res chain seq x y z
N MET A 1 -5.28 -8.35 -29.00
CA MET A 1 -4.92 -8.48 -27.58
C MET A 1 -3.83 -7.45 -27.29
N LYS A 2 -3.91 -6.75 -26.16
CA LYS A 2 -2.83 -5.87 -25.68
C LYS A 2 -2.55 -6.22 -24.23
N ILE A 3 -1.27 -6.21 -23.85
CA ILE A 3 -0.86 -6.52 -22.49
C ILE A 3 0.18 -5.50 -22.04
N TYR A 4 -0.01 -4.98 -20.85
CA TYR A 4 0.96 -4.12 -20.18
C TYR A 4 1.36 -4.76 -18.86
N PHE A 5 2.67 -4.96 -18.67
CA PHE A 5 3.25 -5.41 -17.41
C PHE A 5 4.04 -4.26 -16.77
N ASP A 6 3.85 -4.10 -15.47
CA ASP A 6 4.72 -3.34 -14.59
C ASP A 6 5.18 -4.27 -13.46
N PHE A 7 6.20 -5.07 -13.79
CA PHE A 7 6.78 -6.07 -12.91
C PHE A 7 8.14 -5.56 -12.43
N GLU A 8 8.26 -5.35 -11.12
CA GLU A 8 9.49 -4.87 -10.47
C GLU A 8 9.98 -3.52 -11.04
N GLY A 9 9.06 -2.66 -11.49
CA GLY A 9 9.36 -1.36 -12.11
C GLY A 9 9.78 -1.45 -13.58
N GLN A 10 9.74 -2.63 -14.20
CA GLN A 10 9.98 -2.82 -15.63
C GLN A 10 8.65 -2.72 -16.39
N HIS A 11 8.55 -1.73 -17.28
CA HIS A 11 7.36 -1.47 -18.07
C HIS A 11 7.47 -2.14 -19.45
N LYS A 12 6.71 -3.22 -19.66
CA LYS A 12 6.66 -3.93 -20.94
C LYS A 12 5.26 -3.85 -21.54
N TYR A 13 5.14 -3.34 -22.76
CA TYR A 13 3.89 -3.27 -23.51
C TYR A 13 3.95 -4.16 -24.75
N PHE A 14 3.07 -5.15 -24.80
CA PHE A 14 2.89 -6.09 -25.88
C PHE A 14 1.59 -5.78 -26.64
N CYS A 15 1.68 -5.65 -27.96
CA CYS A 15 0.53 -5.47 -28.85
C CYS A 15 0.72 -6.30 -30.11
N ASP A 16 -0.36 -6.49 -30.87
CA ASP A 16 -0.35 -7.16 -32.18
C ASP A 16 0.26 -8.57 -32.14
N PRO A 17 -0.33 -9.50 -31.36
CA PRO A 17 0.20 -10.87 -31.26
C PRO A 17 0.16 -11.57 -32.63
N ILE A 18 1.22 -12.31 -32.96
CA ILE A 18 1.26 -13.15 -34.16
C ILE A 18 0.32 -14.37 -34.03
N LYS A 19 0.04 -14.77 -32.79
CA LYS A 19 -0.89 -15.86 -32.47
C LYS A 19 -1.49 -15.65 -31.08
N ILE A 20 -2.74 -16.05 -30.91
CA ILE A 20 -3.41 -16.14 -29.62
C ILE A 20 -3.77 -17.59 -29.37
N ILE A 21 -3.24 -18.17 -28.30
CA ILE A 21 -3.55 -19.51 -27.82
C ILE A 21 -4.54 -19.34 -26.67
N LYS A 22 -5.73 -19.94 -26.80
CA LYS A 22 -6.79 -19.87 -25.79
C LYS A 22 -7.48 -21.22 -25.62
N SER A 23 -7.85 -21.54 -24.39
CA SER A 23 -8.63 -22.73 -24.09
C SER A 23 -9.66 -22.48 -23.00
N SER A 24 -10.86 -23.04 -23.18
CA SER A 24 -11.93 -23.11 -22.17
C SER A 24 -12.10 -24.53 -21.62
N ASP A 25 -11.31 -25.50 -22.08
CA ASP A 25 -11.35 -26.88 -21.66
C ASP A 25 -10.05 -27.25 -20.92
N HIS A 26 -10.20 -27.68 -19.66
CA HIS A 26 -9.07 -28.07 -18.83
C HIS A 26 -8.29 -29.26 -19.41
N CYS A 27 -8.91 -30.11 -20.24
CA CYS A 27 -8.25 -31.24 -20.88
C CYS A 27 -7.17 -30.82 -21.90
N THR A 28 -7.26 -29.62 -22.49
CA THR A 28 -6.31 -29.18 -23.52
C THR A 28 -5.11 -28.42 -22.96
N ILE A 29 -5.15 -28.02 -21.68
CA ILE A 29 -4.14 -27.15 -21.03
C ILE A 29 -2.71 -27.64 -21.26
N LYS A 30 -2.47 -28.95 -21.17
CA LYS A 30 -1.14 -29.51 -21.43
C LYS A 30 -0.66 -29.23 -22.86
N LYS A 31 -1.49 -29.55 -23.85
CA LYS A 31 -1.18 -29.35 -25.27
C LYS A 31 -0.97 -27.86 -25.58
N ASP A 32 -1.79 -27.00 -25.02
CA ASP A 32 -1.71 -25.55 -25.26
C ASP A 32 -0.42 -24.95 -24.67
N ILE A 33 0.02 -25.42 -23.50
CA ILE A 33 1.31 -25.01 -22.91
C ILE A 33 2.50 -25.55 -23.70
N GLU A 34 2.43 -26.80 -24.18
CA GLU A 34 3.45 -27.37 -25.07
C GLU A 34 3.57 -26.57 -26.38
N GLU A 35 2.44 -26.10 -26.93
CA GLU A 35 2.43 -25.21 -28.09
C GLU A 35 3.05 -23.84 -27.79
N ILE A 36 2.72 -23.23 -26.64
CA ILE A 36 3.35 -21.99 -26.17
C ILE A 36 4.87 -22.17 -26.07
N GLU A 37 5.33 -23.28 -25.49
CA GLU A 37 6.76 -23.58 -25.35
C GLU A 37 7.47 -23.74 -26.70
N ALA A 38 6.80 -24.33 -27.70
CA ALA A 38 7.34 -24.42 -29.06
C ALA A 38 7.59 -23.04 -29.70
N PHE A 39 6.73 -22.05 -29.45
CA PHE A 39 6.97 -20.67 -29.90
C PHE A 39 8.10 -19.99 -29.10
N ILE A 40 8.17 -20.22 -27.80
CA ILE A 40 9.27 -19.69 -26.96
C ILE A 40 10.63 -20.19 -27.46
N GLN A 41 10.73 -21.47 -27.85
CA GLN A 41 11.94 -22.06 -28.42
C GLN A 41 12.30 -21.49 -29.81
N GLN A 42 11.31 -20.98 -30.56
CA GLN A 42 11.54 -20.30 -31.84
C GLN A 42 11.96 -18.83 -31.68
N GLY A 43 12.06 -18.32 -30.45
CA GLY A 43 12.53 -16.97 -30.19
C GLY A 43 11.44 -15.94 -29.91
N TYR A 44 10.19 -16.37 -29.68
CA TYR A 44 9.07 -15.48 -29.39
C TYR A 44 8.82 -15.31 -27.90
N TYR A 45 8.16 -14.21 -27.53
CA TYR A 45 7.61 -14.00 -26.20
C TYR A 45 6.22 -14.64 -26.11
N ALA A 46 5.89 -15.18 -24.94
CA ALA A 46 4.54 -15.63 -24.62
C ALA A 46 4.04 -14.88 -23.39
N CYS A 47 2.90 -14.18 -23.52
CA CYS A 47 2.35 -13.34 -22.46
C CYS A 47 0.86 -13.61 -22.27
N GLY A 48 0.42 -13.76 -21.03
CA GLY A 48 -0.94 -14.23 -20.79
C GLY A 48 -1.28 -14.53 -19.35
N TYR A 49 -2.33 -15.33 -19.18
CA TYR A 49 -2.76 -15.82 -17.88
C TYR A 49 -3.26 -17.26 -17.94
N LEU A 50 -3.28 -17.88 -16.75
CA LEU A 50 -4.05 -19.08 -16.45
C LEU A 50 -5.09 -18.73 -15.37
N ALA A 51 -6.35 -19.04 -15.62
CA ALA A 51 -7.42 -18.92 -14.63
C ALA A 51 -7.25 -19.98 -13.54
N TYR A 52 -7.80 -19.74 -12.35
CA TYR A 52 -7.75 -20.67 -11.22
C TYR A 52 -8.29 -22.06 -11.59
N GLU A 53 -9.38 -22.12 -12.36
CA GLU A 53 -10.02 -23.36 -12.80
C GLU A 53 -9.16 -24.20 -13.77
N SER A 54 -8.10 -23.62 -14.36
CA SER A 54 -7.13 -24.39 -15.15
C SER A 54 -6.37 -25.44 -14.31
N ALA A 55 -6.45 -25.36 -12.97
CA ALA A 55 -5.85 -26.30 -12.03
C ALA A 55 -6.21 -27.76 -12.31
N MET A 56 -7.44 -28.02 -12.77
CA MET A 56 -7.90 -29.36 -13.13
C MET A 56 -7.10 -29.96 -14.30
N GLY A 57 -6.56 -29.14 -15.20
CA GLY A 57 -5.73 -29.56 -16.34
C GLY A 57 -4.31 -29.99 -15.95
N PHE A 58 -3.87 -29.70 -14.73
CA PHE A 58 -2.58 -30.12 -14.19
C PHE A 58 -2.71 -31.35 -13.29
N ASN A 59 -3.82 -31.43 -12.55
CA ASN A 59 -4.13 -32.54 -11.67
C ASN A 59 -5.66 -32.63 -11.44
N GLU A 60 -6.29 -33.72 -11.85
CA GLU A 60 -7.75 -33.91 -11.77
C GLU A 60 -8.31 -33.93 -10.33
N SER A 61 -7.46 -34.17 -9.34
CA SER A 61 -7.83 -34.09 -7.91
C SER A 61 -8.02 -32.64 -7.43
N ASN A 62 -7.53 -31.65 -8.17
CA ASN A 62 -7.72 -30.22 -7.89
C ASN A 62 -9.10 -29.76 -8.38
N LYS A 63 -10.17 -30.33 -7.82
CA LYS A 63 -11.55 -30.02 -8.21
C LYS A 63 -11.85 -28.54 -7.95
N THR A 64 -12.40 -27.85 -8.96
CA THR A 64 -12.84 -26.46 -8.86
C THR A 64 -14.33 -26.35 -9.11
N LYS A 65 -14.90 -25.16 -8.83
CA LYS A 65 -16.28 -24.86 -9.18
C LYS A 65 -16.44 -24.97 -10.71
N ILE A 66 -17.48 -25.68 -11.15
CA ILE A 66 -17.90 -25.74 -12.55
C ILE A 66 -19.32 -25.19 -12.59
N LEU A 67 -19.54 -24.08 -13.28
CA LEU A 67 -20.87 -23.53 -13.51
C LEU A 67 -21.41 -24.04 -14.86
N PRO A 68 -22.71 -24.35 -14.98
CA PRO A 68 -23.32 -24.69 -16.26
C PRO A 68 -23.09 -23.52 -17.23
N THR A 69 -22.49 -23.79 -18.39
CA THR A 69 -22.08 -22.81 -19.40
C THR A 69 -23.10 -21.68 -19.61
N SER A 70 -22.89 -20.55 -18.94
CA SER A 70 -23.58 -19.29 -19.21
C SER A 70 -22.66 -18.41 -20.03
N ASN A 71 -22.48 -18.74 -21.30
CA ASN A 71 -22.15 -17.86 -22.44
C ASN A 71 -21.30 -16.58 -22.22
N GLN A 72 -20.33 -16.56 -21.28
CA GLN A 72 -19.64 -15.32 -20.87
C GLN A 72 -18.40 -15.51 -19.97
N ASP A 73 -17.72 -16.65 -20.05
CA ASP A 73 -16.49 -16.85 -19.26
C ASP A 73 -15.24 -16.59 -20.11
N LEU A 74 -14.33 -15.78 -19.55
CA LEU A 74 -12.94 -15.70 -20.00
C LEU A 74 -12.35 -17.13 -20.10
N PRO A 75 -11.50 -17.41 -21.11
CA PRO A 75 -10.89 -18.74 -21.25
C PRO A 75 -10.04 -19.11 -20.03
N LEU A 76 -9.92 -20.41 -19.75
CA LEU A 76 -9.05 -20.95 -18.69
C LEU A 76 -7.57 -20.66 -18.92
N LEU A 77 -7.17 -20.56 -20.18
CA LEU A 77 -5.83 -20.17 -20.62
C LEU A 77 -5.96 -19.14 -21.72
N LEU A 78 -5.20 -18.05 -21.64
CA LEU A 78 -5.08 -17.05 -22.71
C LEU A 78 -3.65 -16.54 -22.80
N PHE A 79 -2.95 -16.87 -23.87
CA PHE A 79 -1.60 -16.37 -24.16
C PHE A 79 -1.52 -15.79 -25.57
N GLY A 80 -0.99 -14.57 -25.67
CA GLY A 80 -0.52 -14.02 -26.93
C GLY A 80 0.95 -14.37 -27.15
N ILE A 81 1.30 -14.67 -28.39
CA ILE A 81 2.67 -14.84 -28.86
C ILE A 81 3.10 -13.56 -29.57
N PHE A 82 4.27 -13.02 -29.20
CA PHE A 82 4.75 -11.71 -29.65
C PHE A 82 6.21 -11.79 -30.10
N GLU A 83 6.57 -10.98 -31.09
CA GLU A 83 7.97 -10.83 -31.53
C GLU A 83 8.80 -10.00 -30.55
N ASP A 84 8.25 -8.88 -30.07
CA ASP A 84 8.92 -7.97 -29.15
C ASP A 84 7.91 -7.18 -28.30
N TYR A 85 8.42 -6.32 -27.42
CA TYR A 85 7.65 -5.36 -26.64
C TYR A 85 8.18 -3.94 -26.83
N THR A 86 7.34 -2.97 -26.52
CA THR A 86 7.75 -1.56 -26.41
C THR A 86 7.67 -1.11 -24.96
N THR A 87 8.32 0.01 -24.64
CA THR A 87 8.19 0.67 -23.34
C THR A 87 7.29 1.89 -23.51
N ILE A 88 6.24 1.99 -22.71
CA ILE A 88 5.35 3.16 -22.68
C ILE A 88 5.38 3.81 -21.29
N SER A 89 5.41 5.13 -21.25
CA SER A 89 5.19 5.92 -20.04
C SER A 89 3.84 6.63 -20.16
N ASN A 90 2.91 6.36 -19.24
CA ASN A 90 1.60 7.01 -19.25
C ASN A 90 1.46 7.93 -18.04
N ASN A 91 1.00 9.16 -18.27
CA ASN A 91 0.97 10.25 -17.27
C ASN A 91 -0.42 10.83 -17.03
N GLU A 92 -1.47 10.18 -17.51
CA GLU A 92 -2.82 10.75 -17.44
C GLU A 92 -3.40 10.72 -16.02
N GLN A 93 -4.09 11.79 -15.67
CA GLN A 93 -4.80 11.92 -14.41
C GLN A 93 -6.20 11.35 -14.56
N TYR A 94 -6.52 10.34 -13.76
CA TYR A 94 -7.86 9.77 -13.67
C TYR A 94 -8.46 10.10 -12.29
N ILE A 95 -9.71 10.55 -12.29
CA ILE A 95 -10.48 10.78 -11.07
C ILE A 95 -11.39 9.55 -10.88
N PRO A 96 -11.25 8.81 -9.77
CA PRO A 96 -12.05 7.61 -9.55
C PRO A 96 -13.52 7.97 -9.38
N GLN A 97 -14.39 7.22 -10.04
CA GLN A 97 -15.83 7.24 -9.75
C GLN A 97 -16.11 6.45 -8.47
N SER A 98 -17.15 6.84 -7.73
CA SER A 98 -17.62 6.04 -6.60
C SER A 98 -18.23 4.74 -7.10
N LEU A 99 -17.67 3.60 -6.71
CA LEU A 99 -18.18 2.27 -7.05
C LEU A 99 -19.19 1.81 -6.01
N LYS A 100 -20.40 1.46 -6.47
CA LYS A 100 -21.42 0.81 -5.64
C LYS A 100 -21.26 -0.71 -5.73
N LEU A 101 -20.45 -1.26 -4.83
CA LEU A 101 -20.16 -2.69 -4.79
C LEU A 101 -21.36 -3.48 -4.23
N SER A 102 -21.69 -4.59 -4.86
CA SER A 102 -22.62 -5.60 -4.38
C SER A 102 -21.89 -6.94 -4.28
N SER A 103 -21.93 -7.59 -3.13
CA SER A 103 -21.35 -8.93 -2.96
C SER A 103 -22.28 -10.02 -3.47
N ASP A 104 -21.72 -11.12 -3.96
CA ASP A 104 -22.42 -12.37 -4.25
C ASP A 104 -22.70 -13.24 -3.00
N THR A 105 -22.21 -12.82 -1.83
CA THR A 105 -22.36 -13.53 -0.55
C THR A 105 -22.73 -12.51 0.53
N ASN A 106 -23.89 -12.69 1.17
CA ASN A 106 -24.30 -11.84 2.29
C ASN A 106 -23.65 -12.28 3.61
N ILE A 107 -23.78 -11.49 4.68
CA ILE A 107 -23.11 -11.75 5.96
C ILE A 107 -23.56 -13.08 6.62
N ASP A 108 -24.85 -13.41 6.56
CA ASP A 108 -25.37 -14.63 7.19
C ASP A 108 -24.84 -15.88 6.45
N GLU A 109 -24.83 -15.82 5.12
CA GLU A 109 -24.24 -16.86 4.28
C GLU A 109 -22.73 -16.97 4.50
N TYR A 110 -22.04 -15.84 4.66
CA TYR A 110 -20.62 -15.81 4.98
C TYR A 110 -20.32 -16.52 6.31
N GLN A 111 -21.08 -16.22 7.37
CA GLN A 111 -20.95 -16.86 8.68
C GLN A 111 -21.18 -18.38 8.62
N GLN A 112 -22.17 -18.84 7.84
CA GLN A 112 -22.42 -20.26 7.63
C GLN A 112 -21.25 -20.95 6.92
N LYS A 113 -20.69 -20.33 5.87
CA LYS A 113 -19.53 -20.86 5.13
C LYS A 113 -18.27 -20.91 5.99
N ILE A 114 -18.02 -19.89 6.82
CA ILE A 114 -16.93 -19.90 7.81
C ILE A 114 -17.11 -21.04 8.82
N SER A 115 -18.32 -21.23 9.34
CA SER A 115 -18.62 -22.33 10.27
C SER A 115 -18.38 -23.70 9.63
N TYR A 116 -18.76 -23.86 8.36
CA TYR A 116 -18.47 -25.07 7.59
C TYR A 116 -16.96 -25.30 7.43
N ILE A 117 -16.19 -24.27 7.05
CA ILE A 117 -14.72 -24.37 6.94
C ILE A 117 -14.10 -24.80 8.27
N ARG A 118 -14.54 -24.22 9.40
CA ARG A 118 -14.05 -24.61 10.73
C ARG A 118 -14.33 -26.08 11.04
N ALA A 119 -15.51 -26.60 10.70
CA ALA A 119 -15.82 -28.02 10.86
C ALA A 119 -14.92 -28.93 9.99
N GLN A 120 -14.55 -28.46 8.78
CA GLN A 120 -13.58 -29.17 7.94
C GLN A 120 -12.16 -29.16 8.53
N ILE A 121 -11.76 -28.05 9.17
CA ILE A 121 -10.49 -27.96 9.90
C ILE A 121 -10.48 -28.91 11.10
N GLU A 122 -11.56 -28.91 11.89
CA GLU A 122 -11.73 -29.81 13.04
C GLU A 122 -11.66 -31.28 12.63
N SER A 123 -12.25 -31.61 11.47
CA SER A 123 -12.22 -32.97 10.91
C SER A 123 -10.86 -33.36 10.30
N GLY A 124 -9.88 -32.45 10.26
CA GLY A 124 -8.57 -32.68 9.67
C GLY A 124 -8.54 -32.70 8.13
N ASN A 125 -9.62 -32.24 7.48
CA ASN A 125 -9.70 -32.22 6.01
C ASN A 125 -8.86 -31.10 5.40
N THR A 126 -8.59 -30.03 6.16
CA THR A 126 -7.76 -28.89 5.77
C THR A 126 -7.17 -28.22 7.02
N TYR A 127 -6.02 -27.56 6.89
CA TYR A 127 -5.41 -26.74 7.94
C TYR A 127 -5.75 -25.25 7.78
N GLN A 128 -5.90 -24.82 6.54
CA GLN A 128 -6.24 -23.45 6.17
C GLN A 128 -6.99 -23.49 4.85
N THR A 129 -8.06 -22.71 4.72
CA THR A 129 -8.79 -22.52 3.45
C THR A 129 -8.78 -21.05 3.07
N ASN A 130 -8.26 -20.71 1.88
CA ASN A 130 -8.43 -19.36 1.35
C ASN A 130 -9.83 -19.23 0.76
N PHE A 131 -10.77 -18.67 1.53
CA PHE A 131 -12.16 -18.50 1.12
C PHE A 131 -12.36 -17.13 0.45
N THR A 132 -13.06 -17.11 -0.69
CA THR A 132 -13.23 -15.91 -1.51
C THR A 132 -14.70 -15.65 -1.82
N ILE A 133 -15.02 -14.37 -2.00
CA ILE A 133 -16.31 -13.86 -2.47
C ILE A 133 -16.08 -12.88 -3.61
N GLN A 134 -17.12 -12.58 -4.38
CA GLN A 134 -17.04 -11.67 -5.51
C GLN A 134 -17.89 -10.41 -5.26
N PHE A 135 -17.30 -9.25 -5.56
CA PHE A 135 -18.02 -7.99 -5.65
C PHE A 135 -18.25 -7.61 -7.10
N ASN A 136 -19.45 -7.12 -7.39
CA ASN A 136 -19.85 -6.63 -8.71
C ASN A 136 -20.28 -5.16 -8.61
N ALA A 137 -19.98 -4.37 -9.63
CA ALA A 137 -20.45 -2.98 -9.74
C ALA A 137 -20.57 -2.53 -11.20
N PRO A 138 -21.53 -1.63 -11.52
CA PRO A 138 -21.53 -0.91 -12.78
C PRO A 138 -20.25 -0.07 -12.92
N PHE A 139 -19.70 -0.01 -14.13
CA PHE A 139 -18.46 0.70 -14.44
C PHE A 139 -18.59 1.51 -15.74
N ASN A 140 -18.61 2.84 -15.60
CA ASN A 140 -18.77 3.78 -16.72
C ASN A 140 -17.47 4.53 -17.08
N GLY A 141 -16.32 4.06 -16.59
CA GLY A 141 -15.02 4.71 -16.79
C GLY A 141 -14.24 4.13 -17.96
N ASN A 142 -13.07 4.69 -18.24
CA ASN A 142 -12.08 4.05 -19.10
C ASN A 142 -11.26 3.02 -18.28
N PRO A 143 -11.26 1.72 -18.64
CA PRO A 143 -10.52 0.69 -17.90
C PRO A 143 -9.01 0.92 -17.84
N LYS A 144 -8.40 1.42 -18.90
CA LYS A 144 -6.94 1.68 -18.96
C LYS A 144 -6.55 2.82 -18.02
N ASP A 145 -7.34 3.89 -17.98
CA ASP A 145 -7.06 5.03 -17.10
C ASP A 145 -7.27 4.63 -15.63
N TYR A 146 -8.29 3.81 -15.37
CA TYR A 146 -8.53 3.28 -14.04
C TYR A 146 -7.41 2.33 -13.58
N TYR A 147 -6.87 1.50 -14.47
CA TYR A 147 -5.67 0.71 -14.19
C TYR A 147 -4.49 1.57 -13.74
N HIS A 148 -4.19 2.64 -14.48
CA HIS A 148 -3.09 3.55 -14.13
C HIS A 148 -3.34 4.26 -12.80
N PHE A 149 -4.58 4.66 -12.51
CA PHE A 149 -4.97 5.16 -11.20
C PHE A 149 -4.67 4.14 -10.11
N LEU A 150 -5.11 2.89 -10.25
CA LEU A 150 -4.91 1.87 -9.24
C LEU A 150 -3.42 1.51 -9.06
N GLN A 151 -2.68 1.34 -10.16
CA GLN A 151 -1.25 1.03 -10.13
C GLN A 151 -0.47 2.12 -9.39
N LYS A 152 -0.71 3.39 -9.74
CA LYS A 152 -0.03 4.54 -9.14
C LYS A 152 -0.34 4.65 -7.65
N ASN A 153 -1.58 4.39 -7.26
CA ASN A 153 -2.04 4.62 -5.91
C ASN A 153 -1.73 3.48 -4.92
N ASN A 154 -1.41 2.28 -5.42
CA ASN A 154 -1.18 1.11 -4.59
C ASN A 154 0.27 0.61 -4.60
N ARG A 155 1.05 0.96 -5.63
CA ARG A 155 2.48 0.61 -5.76
C ARG A 155 2.75 -0.88 -5.54
N ALA A 156 1.96 -1.73 -6.19
CA ALA A 156 2.21 -3.16 -6.16
C ALA A 156 3.30 -3.53 -7.17
N ASN A 157 4.10 -4.54 -6.86
CA ASN A 157 5.30 -4.88 -7.63
C ASN A 157 5.03 -5.71 -8.88
N TYR A 158 3.84 -6.30 -9.04
CA TYR A 158 3.52 -7.20 -10.14
C TYR A 158 2.18 -6.83 -10.76
N CYS A 159 2.10 -5.59 -11.27
CA CYS A 159 0.89 -5.08 -11.92
C CYS A 159 0.79 -5.53 -13.37
N ALA A 160 -0.42 -5.85 -13.83
CA ALA A 160 -0.68 -6.21 -15.23
C ALA A 160 -2.03 -5.67 -15.70
N TYR A 161 -2.09 -5.22 -16.95
CA TYR A 161 -3.33 -4.87 -17.66
C TYR A 161 -3.44 -5.71 -18.93
N ILE A 162 -4.57 -6.39 -19.14
CA ILE A 162 -4.84 -7.17 -20.35
C ILE A 162 -6.12 -6.66 -20.98
N GLU A 163 -6.07 -6.38 -22.28
CA GLU A 163 -7.21 -6.07 -23.13
C GLU A 163 -7.37 -7.17 -24.17
N PHE A 164 -8.49 -7.88 -24.11
CA PHE A 164 -8.81 -8.97 -25.03
C PHE A 164 -10.30 -8.95 -25.36
N GLU A 165 -10.61 -8.77 -26.65
CA GLU A 165 -11.99 -8.57 -27.11
C GLU A 165 -12.66 -7.43 -26.30
N ASN A 166 -13.78 -7.69 -25.63
CA ASN A 166 -14.47 -6.71 -24.77
C ASN A 166 -14.09 -6.82 -23.27
N TYR A 167 -13.09 -7.63 -22.94
CA TYR A 167 -12.62 -7.85 -21.58
C TYR A 167 -11.38 -7.03 -21.26
N HIS A 168 -11.40 -6.44 -20.06
CA HIS A 168 -10.27 -5.75 -19.47
C HIS A 168 -9.94 -6.37 -18.11
N ILE A 169 -8.72 -6.87 -17.95
CA ILE A 169 -8.22 -7.42 -16.69
C ILE A 169 -7.23 -6.41 -16.11
N LEU A 170 -7.47 -5.98 -14.87
CA LEU A 170 -6.67 -5.00 -14.16
C LEU A 170 -6.12 -5.66 -12.89
N SER A 171 -4.87 -6.12 -12.92
CA SER A 171 -4.23 -6.80 -11.80
C SER A 171 -3.27 -5.87 -11.08
N ILE A 172 -3.50 -5.63 -9.78
CA ILE A 172 -2.65 -4.79 -8.92
C ILE A 172 -1.99 -5.68 -7.86
N SER A 173 -1.38 -6.76 -8.34
CA SER A 173 -0.87 -7.82 -7.47
C SER A 173 0.45 -7.42 -6.82
N PRO A 174 0.57 -7.58 -5.49
CA PRO A 174 1.83 -7.43 -4.78
C PRO A 174 2.65 -8.72 -4.74
N GLU A 175 2.08 -9.89 -5.08
CA GLU A 175 2.65 -11.21 -4.79
C GLU A 175 3.19 -11.90 -6.06
N LEU A 176 4.42 -12.41 -5.94
CA LEU A 176 5.10 -13.19 -6.96
C LEU A 176 4.66 -14.65 -6.86
N PHE A 177 4.14 -15.23 -7.94
CA PHE A 177 3.90 -16.67 -8.00
C PHE A 177 5.23 -17.39 -8.18
N PHE A 178 5.91 -17.14 -9.30
CA PHE A 178 7.31 -17.53 -9.47
C PHE A 178 8.03 -16.63 -10.46
N LYS A 179 9.34 -16.60 -10.30
CA LYS A 179 10.29 -15.99 -11.24
C LYS A 179 11.32 -17.05 -11.63
N LEU A 180 11.52 -17.24 -12.91
CA LEU A 180 12.57 -18.06 -13.49
C LEU A 180 13.58 -17.13 -14.14
N GLU A 181 14.85 -17.25 -13.77
CA GLU A 181 15.97 -16.65 -14.48
C GLU A 181 16.99 -17.76 -14.77
N ASP A 182 17.17 -18.03 -16.06
CA ASP A 182 17.84 -19.20 -16.62
C ASP A 182 17.23 -20.52 -16.10
N ARG A 183 17.86 -21.13 -15.10
CA ARG A 183 17.37 -22.37 -14.43
C ARG A 183 17.11 -22.16 -12.94
N THR A 184 17.27 -20.93 -12.45
CA THR A 184 16.99 -20.56 -11.08
C THR A 184 15.54 -20.13 -10.98
N ILE A 185 14.75 -20.88 -10.21
CA ILE A 185 13.36 -20.54 -9.93
C ILE A 185 13.24 -20.00 -8.51
N SER A 186 12.47 -18.94 -8.32
CA SER A 186 12.18 -18.37 -7.01
C SER A 186 10.70 -18.04 -6.86
N THR A 187 10.23 -18.05 -5.62
CA THR A 187 8.89 -17.60 -5.22
C THR A 187 9.01 -16.76 -3.95
N LYS A 188 8.04 -15.88 -3.75
CA LYS A 188 8.08 -14.89 -2.67
C LYS A 188 6.71 -14.74 -2.00
N PRO A 189 6.30 -15.73 -1.18
CA PRO A 189 5.07 -15.63 -0.41
C PRO A 189 5.06 -14.41 0.50
N MET A 190 3.86 -13.90 0.74
CA MET A 190 3.63 -12.85 1.70
C MET A 190 2.49 -13.19 2.65
N LYS A 191 2.78 -13.21 3.96
CA LYS A 191 1.79 -13.50 5.01
C LYS A 191 2.23 -12.83 6.30
N GLY A 192 1.30 -12.11 6.92
CA GLY A 192 1.57 -11.14 7.99
C GLY A 192 1.55 -9.71 7.45
N THR A 193 0.64 -8.90 7.97
CA THR A 193 0.43 -7.51 7.54
C THR A 193 0.14 -6.65 8.76
N VAL A 194 0.74 -5.47 8.83
CA VAL A 194 0.41 -4.44 9.84
C VAL A 194 0.31 -3.08 9.16
N THR A 195 -0.49 -2.16 9.69
CA THR A 195 -0.56 -0.80 9.16
C THR A 195 0.76 -0.06 9.35
N ARG A 196 1.06 0.92 8.50
CA ARG A 196 2.15 1.88 8.76
C ARG A 196 1.84 2.70 10.00
N GLY A 197 2.87 3.08 10.75
CA GLY A 197 2.71 4.05 11.84
C GLY A 197 2.51 5.46 11.30
N LEU A 198 1.96 6.39 12.09
CA LEU A 198 1.71 7.76 11.62
C LEU A 198 2.99 8.61 11.50
N ASN A 199 4.08 8.12 12.08
CA ASN A 199 5.42 8.70 12.04
C ASN A 199 6.48 7.60 12.15
N THR A 200 7.74 7.94 11.89
CA THR A 200 8.87 6.99 11.86
C THR A 200 9.04 6.17 13.15
N ASN A 201 8.68 6.70 14.32
CA ASN A 201 8.81 5.97 15.59
C ASN A 201 7.70 4.93 15.75
N GLN A 202 6.45 5.30 15.49
CA GLN A 202 5.33 4.36 15.48
C GLN A 202 5.54 3.32 14.38
N ASP A 203 6.06 3.71 13.23
CA ASP A 203 6.31 2.81 12.11
C ASP A 203 7.31 1.70 12.47
N LYS A 204 8.35 2.02 13.26
CA LYS A 204 9.26 1.03 13.85
C LYS A 204 8.56 0.09 14.84
N GLN A 205 7.57 0.57 15.60
CA GLN A 205 6.79 -0.28 16.49
C GLN A 205 5.89 -1.24 15.70
N GLN A 206 5.30 -0.78 14.59
CA GLN A 206 4.52 -1.62 13.69
C GLN A 206 5.37 -2.77 13.15
N ILE A 207 6.60 -2.52 12.72
CA ILE A 207 7.52 -3.59 12.30
C ILE A 207 7.73 -4.63 13.42
N LYS A 208 7.82 -4.22 14.70
CA LYS A 208 7.92 -5.17 15.81
C LYS A 208 6.66 -6.03 15.96
N LEU A 209 5.47 -5.44 15.79
CA LEU A 209 4.19 -6.17 15.80
C LEU A 209 4.09 -7.14 14.60
N LEU A 210 4.63 -6.74 13.45
CA LEU A 210 4.71 -7.61 12.28
C LEU A 210 5.52 -8.88 12.59
N MET A 211 6.59 -8.76 13.36
CA MET A 211 7.45 -9.86 13.80
C MET A 211 6.90 -10.65 15.01
N SER A 212 5.59 -10.62 15.25
CA SER A 212 4.95 -11.43 16.29
C SER A 212 5.02 -12.93 15.97
N GLU A 213 5.02 -13.76 17.02
CA GLU A 213 5.08 -15.24 16.87
C GLU A 213 3.98 -15.77 15.94
N LYS A 214 2.77 -15.22 16.03
CA LYS A 214 1.65 -15.56 15.14
C LYS A 214 2.01 -15.35 13.66
N ASN A 215 2.45 -14.15 13.30
CA ASN A 215 2.78 -13.82 11.90
C ASN A 215 3.97 -14.64 11.38
N LEU A 216 4.97 -14.87 12.23
CA LEU A 216 6.12 -15.70 11.86
C LEU A 216 5.72 -17.17 11.63
N ALA A 217 4.85 -17.71 12.46
CA ALA A 217 4.33 -19.08 12.32
C ALA A 217 3.50 -19.25 11.04
N GLU A 218 2.58 -18.32 10.76
CA GLU A 218 1.80 -18.33 9.52
C GLU A 218 2.70 -18.23 8.28
N ASN A 219 3.69 -17.34 8.29
CA ASN A 219 4.63 -17.20 7.18
C ASN A 219 5.49 -18.45 6.99
N MET A 220 6.00 -19.04 8.09
CA MET A 220 6.80 -20.27 8.06
C MET A 220 6.02 -21.45 7.45
N MET A 221 4.74 -21.59 7.78
CA MET A 221 3.88 -22.63 7.19
C MET A 221 3.79 -22.49 5.67
N ILE A 222 3.62 -21.28 5.15
CA ILE A 222 3.59 -21.02 3.71
C ILE A 222 4.96 -21.27 3.06
N VAL A 223 6.06 -20.89 3.74
CA VAL A 223 7.42 -21.18 3.30
C VAL A 223 7.62 -22.68 3.12
N ASP A 224 7.21 -23.51 4.08
CA ASP A 224 7.38 -24.95 3.98
C ASP A 224 6.53 -25.56 2.85
N LEU A 225 5.29 -25.09 2.68
CA LEU A 225 4.42 -25.51 1.58
C LEU A 225 5.06 -25.24 0.20
N LEU A 226 5.56 -24.02 -0.01
CA LEU A 226 6.16 -23.64 -1.28
C LEU A 226 7.55 -24.25 -1.50
N ARG A 227 8.32 -24.45 -0.43
CA ARG A 227 9.58 -25.21 -0.47
C ARG A 227 9.33 -26.65 -0.92
N ASN A 228 8.29 -27.30 -0.41
CA ASN A 228 7.89 -28.63 -0.84
C ASN A 228 7.47 -28.66 -2.32
N ASP A 229 6.66 -27.70 -2.76
CA ASP A 229 6.23 -27.60 -4.16
C ASP A 229 7.43 -27.37 -5.11
N LEU A 230 8.36 -26.49 -4.77
CA LEU A 230 9.59 -26.28 -5.55
C LEU A 230 10.52 -27.50 -5.60
N SER A 231 10.58 -28.29 -4.52
CA SER A 231 11.43 -29.49 -4.45
C SER A 231 11.09 -30.55 -5.50
N LYS A 232 9.83 -30.62 -5.94
CA LYS A 232 9.35 -31.58 -6.96
C LYS A 232 10.10 -31.41 -8.29
N ILE A 233 10.42 -30.17 -8.65
CA ILE A 233 11.03 -29.78 -9.94
C ILE A 233 12.50 -29.34 -9.82
N SER A 234 13.02 -29.20 -8.60
CA SER A 234 14.38 -28.73 -8.35
C SER A 234 15.39 -29.87 -8.15
N LYS A 235 16.66 -29.61 -8.45
CA LYS A 235 17.78 -30.51 -8.16
C LYS A 235 17.81 -30.80 -6.64
N PRO A 236 18.01 -32.05 -6.21
CA PRO A 236 18.13 -32.38 -4.78
C PRO A 236 19.16 -31.48 -4.08
N GLY A 237 18.79 -30.97 -2.90
CA GLY A 237 19.64 -30.07 -2.11
C GLY A 237 19.77 -28.63 -2.62
N SER A 238 19.17 -28.27 -3.76
CA SER A 238 19.29 -26.90 -4.32
C SER A 238 18.25 -25.91 -3.80
N VAL A 239 17.19 -26.38 -3.13
CA VAL A 239 16.15 -25.50 -2.60
C VAL A 239 16.61 -24.86 -1.30
N THR A 240 16.68 -23.53 -1.29
CA THR A 240 17.12 -22.71 -0.16
C THR A 240 16.12 -21.60 0.14
N VAL A 241 16.22 -21.02 1.34
CA VAL A 241 15.42 -19.87 1.77
C VAL A 241 16.38 -18.71 2.07
N PRO A 242 16.91 -18.00 1.05
CA PRO A 242 17.94 -16.99 1.24
C PRO A 242 17.49 -15.81 2.12
N HIS A 243 16.19 -15.51 2.13
CA HIS A 243 15.61 -14.47 2.97
C HIS A 243 14.36 -15.01 3.65
N LEU A 244 14.40 -15.14 4.98
CA LEU A 244 13.28 -15.59 5.80
C LEU A 244 12.85 -14.40 6.67
N PHE A 245 11.55 -14.08 6.66
CA PHE A 245 10.95 -13.02 7.48
C PHE A 245 11.46 -11.61 7.20
N THR A 246 11.44 -11.20 5.93
CA THR A 246 11.76 -9.84 5.52
C THR A 246 10.54 -8.92 5.68
N ALA A 247 10.70 -7.80 6.40
CA ALA A 247 9.67 -6.77 6.48
C ALA A 247 9.77 -5.82 5.27
N GLU A 248 8.78 -5.85 4.39
CA GLU A 248 8.70 -5.00 3.21
C GLU A 248 7.76 -3.83 3.40
N LYS A 249 8.24 -2.65 2.98
CA LYS A 249 7.55 -1.39 3.12
C LYS A 249 6.61 -1.17 1.94
N TYR A 250 5.32 -1.07 2.23
CA TYR A 250 4.33 -0.54 1.29
C TYR A 250 3.84 0.83 1.78
N PRO A 251 3.16 1.63 0.92
CA PRO A 251 2.65 2.93 1.34
C PRO A 251 1.72 2.84 2.56
N THR A 252 0.91 1.79 2.53
CA THR A 252 -0.08 1.28 3.49
C THR A 252 0.35 0.71 4.80
N VAL A 253 1.19 -0.28 4.59
CA VAL A 253 1.32 -1.43 5.46
C VAL A 253 2.77 -1.86 5.40
N TRP A 254 3.20 -2.57 6.43
CA TRP A 254 4.32 -3.47 6.32
C TRP A 254 3.81 -4.87 6.00
N GLN A 255 4.52 -5.55 5.11
CA GLN A 255 4.22 -6.92 4.73
C GLN A 255 5.40 -7.81 5.10
N LEU A 256 5.12 -8.96 5.69
CA LEU A 256 6.15 -9.97 5.95
C LEU A 256 6.27 -10.90 4.73
N THR A 257 7.47 -10.99 4.17
CA THR A 257 7.80 -11.79 2.98
C THR A 257 8.94 -12.75 3.27
N SER A 258 8.99 -13.85 2.52
CA SER A 258 10.10 -14.78 2.54
C SER A 258 10.41 -15.20 1.11
N THR A 259 11.68 -15.35 0.75
CA THR A 259 12.11 -15.77 -0.59
C THR A 259 12.56 -17.22 -0.51
N ILE A 260 11.96 -18.08 -1.33
CA ILE A 260 12.41 -19.46 -1.56
C ILE A 260 12.97 -19.55 -2.98
N GLN A 261 14.10 -20.23 -3.15
CA GLN A 261 14.77 -20.40 -4.43
C GLN A 261 15.21 -21.85 -4.63
N GLY A 262 15.22 -22.33 -5.86
CA GLY A 262 15.75 -23.64 -6.24
C GLY A 262 16.36 -23.61 -7.64
N ASN A 263 17.16 -24.64 -7.96
CA ASN A 263 17.66 -24.83 -9.33
C ASN A 263 16.88 -25.96 -9.98
N LEU A 264 16.25 -25.71 -11.13
CA LEU A 264 15.46 -26.72 -11.83
C LEU A 264 16.32 -27.93 -12.26
N LYS A 265 15.75 -29.14 -12.22
CA LYS A 265 16.36 -30.36 -12.81
C LYS A 265 16.58 -30.18 -14.31
N GLU A 266 17.43 -30.98 -14.93
CA GLU A 266 17.56 -30.93 -16.39
C GLU A 266 16.24 -31.28 -17.08
N ASN A 267 15.95 -30.65 -18.22
CA ASN A 267 14.76 -30.88 -19.04
C ASN A 267 13.40 -30.56 -18.40
N VAL A 268 13.36 -29.88 -17.24
CA VAL A 268 12.08 -29.37 -16.71
C VAL A 268 11.54 -28.28 -17.63
N ASN A 269 10.37 -28.55 -18.20
CA ASN A 269 9.66 -27.72 -19.17
C ASN A 269 8.59 -26.83 -18.49
N LEU A 270 7.94 -25.94 -19.26
CA LEU A 270 7.00 -24.96 -18.70
C LEU A 270 5.76 -25.63 -18.08
N TYR A 271 5.23 -26.68 -18.73
CA TYR A 271 4.10 -27.44 -18.21
C TYR A 271 4.41 -28.07 -16.85
N GLN A 272 5.59 -28.67 -16.70
CA GLN A 272 6.02 -29.29 -15.45
C GLN A 272 6.20 -28.28 -14.31
N ILE A 273 6.63 -27.04 -14.62
CA ILE A 273 6.69 -25.96 -13.62
C ILE A 273 5.27 -25.65 -13.12
N PHE A 274 4.33 -25.39 -14.03
CA PHE A 274 2.94 -25.12 -13.62
C PHE A 274 2.31 -26.32 -12.93
N GLN A 275 2.54 -27.55 -13.39
CA GLN A 275 2.00 -28.76 -12.78
C GLN A 275 2.44 -28.92 -11.32
N ALA A 276 3.69 -28.55 -10.99
CA ALA A 276 4.20 -28.64 -9.63
C ALA A 276 3.67 -27.52 -8.72
N LEU A 277 3.55 -26.31 -9.24
CA LEU A 277 3.32 -25.09 -8.44
C LEU A 277 1.86 -24.62 -8.44
N PHE A 278 1.08 -24.91 -9.49
CA PHE A 278 -0.23 -24.30 -9.73
C PHE A 278 -1.40 -25.16 -9.18
N PRO A 279 -2.45 -24.52 -8.63
CA PRO A 279 -2.50 -23.13 -8.18
C PRO A 279 -1.60 -22.93 -6.96
N CYS A 280 -1.24 -21.68 -6.69
CA CYS A 280 -0.34 -21.37 -5.58
C CYS A 280 -0.96 -21.80 -4.24
N GLY A 281 -0.15 -22.45 -3.39
CA GLY A 281 -0.59 -22.90 -2.08
C GLY A 281 -1.07 -21.76 -1.16
N SER A 282 -0.47 -20.56 -1.26
CA SER A 282 -0.77 -19.41 -0.40
C SER A 282 -2.20 -18.86 -0.58
N ILE A 283 -2.78 -19.00 -1.77
CA ILE A 283 -4.13 -18.52 -2.12
C ILE A 283 -5.16 -19.64 -2.27
N THR A 284 -4.79 -20.85 -1.86
CA THR A 284 -5.69 -22.02 -1.86
C THR A 284 -5.84 -22.55 -0.44
N GLY A 285 -4.72 -22.94 0.18
CA GLY A 285 -4.71 -23.65 1.45
C GLY A 285 -4.09 -25.04 1.34
N ALA A 286 -4.05 -25.75 2.46
CA ALA A 286 -3.33 -27.02 2.60
C ALA A 286 -4.12 -28.03 3.44
N PRO A 287 -4.18 -29.32 3.07
CA PRO A 287 -3.67 -29.93 1.84
C PRO A 287 -4.43 -29.46 0.58
N LYS A 288 -3.71 -29.22 -0.54
CA LYS A 288 -4.22 -28.53 -1.74
C LYS A 288 -5.49 -29.15 -2.31
N SER A 289 -5.48 -30.43 -2.68
CA SER A 289 -6.62 -31.09 -3.35
C SER A 289 -7.89 -31.12 -2.48
N SER A 290 -7.76 -31.49 -1.20
CA SER A 290 -8.89 -31.50 -0.26
C SER A 290 -9.47 -30.09 -0.07
N THR A 291 -8.60 -29.09 0.09
CA THR A 291 -9.02 -27.70 0.28
C THR A 291 -9.72 -27.14 -0.96
N MET A 292 -9.27 -27.49 -2.16
CA MET A 292 -9.94 -27.09 -3.40
C MET A 292 -11.34 -27.69 -3.53
N GLN A 293 -11.55 -28.95 -3.11
CA GLN A 293 -12.88 -29.53 -3.05
C GLN A 293 -13.80 -28.77 -2.09
N ILE A 294 -13.31 -28.41 -0.90
CA ILE A 294 -14.03 -27.59 0.07
C ILE A 294 -14.41 -26.24 -0.56
N ILE A 295 -13.46 -25.55 -1.19
CA ILE A 295 -13.67 -24.29 -1.91
C ILE A 295 -14.77 -24.42 -2.97
N SER A 296 -14.71 -25.45 -3.81
CA SER A 296 -15.69 -25.67 -4.88
C SER A 296 -17.13 -25.86 -4.35
N ASN A 297 -17.27 -26.36 -3.12
CA ASN A 297 -18.58 -26.59 -2.52
C ASN A 297 -19.18 -25.31 -1.91
N ILE A 298 -18.35 -24.35 -1.50
CA ILE A 298 -18.78 -23.17 -0.71
C ILE A 298 -18.77 -21.85 -1.48
N GLU A 299 -17.91 -21.66 -2.48
CA GLU A 299 -17.88 -20.40 -3.23
C GLU A 299 -19.09 -20.32 -4.18
N ASN A 300 -19.68 -19.14 -4.34
CA ASN A 300 -20.87 -18.97 -5.20
C ASN A 300 -20.49 -18.89 -6.69
N SER A 301 -19.31 -18.37 -6.98
CA SER A 301 -18.82 -18.06 -8.32
C SER A 301 -17.50 -18.80 -8.60
N THR A 302 -17.12 -18.92 -9.88
CA THR A 302 -15.75 -19.29 -10.26
C THR A 302 -14.80 -18.13 -9.94
N ARG A 303 -13.53 -18.42 -9.69
CA ARG A 303 -12.53 -17.35 -9.42
C ARG A 303 -12.02 -16.73 -10.72
N GLY A 304 -11.98 -17.49 -11.81
CA GLY A 304 -11.49 -17.03 -13.10
C GLY A 304 -10.03 -16.59 -13.01
N VAL A 305 -9.72 -15.39 -13.50
CA VAL A 305 -8.35 -14.87 -13.43
C VAL A 305 -7.91 -14.64 -11.99
N TYR A 306 -8.80 -14.26 -11.07
CA TYR A 306 -8.46 -14.06 -9.66
C TYR A 306 -7.95 -15.36 -9.05
N CYS A 307 -6.88 -15.29 -8.24
CA CYS A 307 -6.17 -16.45 -7.69
C CYS A 307 -5.53 -17.41 -8.73
N GLY A 308 -5.59 -17.09 -10.03
CA GLY A 308 -4.87 -17.80 -11.09
C GLY A 308 -3.40 -17.40 -11.18
N THR A 309 -2.92 -17.06 -12.38
CA THR A 309 -1.59 -16.47 -12.58
C THR A 309 -1.56 -15.61 -13.84
N ILE A 310 -0.90 -14.45 -13.80
CA ILE A 310 -0.67 -13.57 -14.97
C ILE A 310 0.84 -13.35 -15.13
N GLY A 311 1.36 -13.43 -16.35
CA GLY A 311 2.78 -13.25 -16.55
C GLY A 311 3.25 -13.43 -17.99
N TYR A 312 4.56 -13.49 -18.14
CA TYR A 312 5.23 -13.64 -19.42
C TYR A 312 6.42 -14.60 -19.34
N VAL A 313 6.79 -15.13 -20.51
CA VAL A 313 8.00 -15.92 -20.75
C VAL A 313 8.77 -15.28 -21.90
N GLU A 314 10.06 -15.06 -21.69
CA GLU A 314 11.00 -14.54 -22.69
C GLU A 314 11.52 -15.67 -23.60
N PRO A 315 12.01 -15.33 -24.80
CA PRO A 315 12.61 -16.27 -25.76
C PRO A 315 13.60 -17.26 -25.11
N SER A 316 13.58 -18.50 -25.60
CA SER A 316 14.39 -19.61 -25.09
C SER A 316 14.17 -19.94 -23.60
N MET A 317 13.05 -19.49 -23.02
CA MET A 317 12.72 -19.61 -21.60
C MET A 317 13.81 -19.04 -20.69
N LYS A 318 14.57 -18.04 -21.17
CA LYS A 318 15.65 -17.41 -20.41
C LYS A 318 15.13 -16.74 -19.14
N LYS A 319 13.93 -16.17 -19.21
CA LYS A 319 13.26 -15.57 -18.07
C LYS A 319 11.76 -15.82 -18.14
N ALA A 320 11.14 -16.08 -17.00
CA ALA A 320 9.70 -16.08 -16.86
C ALA A 320 9.31 -15.40 -15.56
N VAL A 321 8.25 -14.61 -15.57
CA VAL A 321 7.75 -13.96 -14.36
C VAL A 321 6.24 -14.07 -14.34
N PHE A 322 5.71 -14.62 -13.27
CA PHE A 322 4.29 -14.85 -13.07
C PHE A 322 3.89 -14.36 -11.68
N ASN A 323 2.79 -13.60 -11.61
CA ASN A 323 2.22 -13.09 -10.37
C ASN A 323 1.10 -13.99 -9.87
N ILE A 324 0.63 -13.73 -8.64
CA ILE A 324 -0.65 -14.24 -8.18
C ILE A 324 -1.67 -13.10 -8.30
N PRO A 325 -2.62 -13.12 -9.24
CA PRO A 325 -3.62 -12.07 -9.44
C PRO A 325 -4.58 -12.00 -8.25
N ILE A 326 -4.15 -11.25 -7.24
CA ILE A 326 -4.94 -10.72 -6.14
C ILE A 326 -5.02 -9.22 -6.27
N ARG A 327 -6.09 -8.60 -5.75
CA ARG A 327 -6.44 -7.20 -6.07
C ARG A 327 -6.61 -7.01 -7.58
N THR A 328 -7.35 -7.93 -8.18
CA THR A 328 -7.54 -8.00 -9.63
C THR A 328 -9.00 -7.79 -9.98
N LEU A 329 -9.25 -6.91 -10.95
CA LEU A 329 -10.57 -6.61 -11.49
C LEU A 329 -10.70 -7.20 -12.88
N THR A 330 -11.91 -7.65 -13.22
CA THR A 330 -12.30 -7.94 -14.59
C THR A 330 -13.45 -7.02 -14.97
N ILE A 331 -13.33 -6.32 -16.09
CA ILE A 331 -14.36 -5.43 -16.61
C ILE A 331 -14.83 -5.96 -17.96
N HIS A 332 -16.13 -6.17 -18.09
CA HIS A 332 -16.78 -6.63 -19.31
C HIS A 332 -18.18 -6.01 -19.41
N ASN A 333 -18.55 -5.49 -20.57
CA ASN A 333 -19.88 -4.87 -20.80
C ASN A 333 -20.28 -3.85 -19.71
N GLN A 334 -19.36 -2.96 -19.32
CA GLN A 334 -19.58 -1.95 -18.26
C GLN A 334 -19.95 -2.55 -16.89
N GLN A 335 -19.63 -3.83 -16.65
CA GLN A 335 -19.71 -4.48 -15.35
C GLN A 335 -18.30 -4.81 -14.88
N LEU A 336 -18.01 -4.44 -13.64
CA LEU A 336 -16.76 -4.69 -12.95
C LEU A 336 -16.97 -5.80 -11.93
N ASN A 337 -16.10 -6.81 -11.99
CA ASN A 337 -16.03 -7.92 -11.05
C ASN A 337 -14.71 -7.83 -10.28
N TYR A 338 -14.77 -8.03 -8.97
CA TYR A 338 -13.62 -7.93 -8.08
C TYR A 338 -13.64 -9.04 -7.03
N GLY A 339 -12.67 -9.96 -7.11
CA GLY A 339 -12.51 -11.06 -6.15
C GLY A 339 -11.75 -10.62 -4.90
N VAL A 340 -12.25 -11.05 -3.74
CA VAL A 340 -11.61 -10.80 -2.43
C VAL A 340 -11.74 -12.04 -1.57
N GLY A 341 -10.70 -12.35 -0.80
CA GLY A 341 -10.74 -13.46 0.15
C GLY A 341 -9.70 -13.36 1.25
N GLY A 342 -9.76 -14.33 2.15
CA GLY A 342 -8.92 -14.45 3.34
C GLY A 342 -8.59 -15.91 3.65
N GLY A 343 -7.44 -16.12 4.30
CA GLY A 343 -7.00 -17.45 4.71
C GLY A 343 -7.60 -17.81 6.06
N ILE A 344 -8.65 -18.63 6.04
CA ILE A 344 -9.39 -19.06 7.23
C ILE A 344 -8.63 -20.16 7.95
N THR A 345 -8.38 -19.94 9.24
CA THR A 345 -7.73 -20.88 10.16
C THR A 345 -8.67 -21.22 11.32
N TRP A 346 -8.24 -22.09 12.24
CA TRP A 346 -9.03 -22.43 13.42
C TRP A 346 -9.42 -21.23 14.29
N ASP A 347 -8.51 -20.25 14.41
CA ASP A 347 -8.71 -19.06 15.24
C ASP A 347 -9.48 -17.94 14.52
N SER A 348 -9.81 -18.11 13.23
CA SER A 348 -10.57 -17.13 12.46
C SER A 348 -12.01 -17.02 12.96
N THR A 349 -12.49 -15.79 13.16
CA THR A 349 -13.90 -15.47 13.43
C THR A 349 -14.56 -14.92 12.18
N ALA A 350 -15.86 -15.17 12.00
CA ALA A 350 -16.55 -14.72 10.79
C ALA A 350 -16.61 -13.18 10.68
N ASP A 351 -16.77 -12.49 11.81
CA ASP A 351 -16.87 -11.03 11.84
C ASP A 351 -15.52 -10.36 11.49
N ASP A 352 -14.41 -10.85 12.06
CA ASP A 352 -13.08 -10.32 11.75
C ASP A 352 -12.72 -10.53 10.27
N GLU A 353 -12.97 -11.73 9.75
CA GLU A 353 -12.68 -12.08 8.35
C GLU A 353 -13.56 -11.30 7.37
N TYR A 354 -14.84 -11.09 7.69
CA TYR A 354 -15.72 -10.28 6.85
C TYR A 354 -15.27 -8.80 6.85
N ASN A 355 -14.92 -8.25 8.01
CA ASN A 355 -14.36 -6.90 8.10
C ASN A 355 -13.05 -6.77 7.30
N GLU A 356 -12.19 -7.79 7.32
CA GLU A 356 -10.98 -7.84 6.51
C GLU A 356 -11.28 -7.83 5.00
N ILE A 357 -12.29 -8.59 4.56
CA ILE A 357 -12.75 -8.58 3.16
C ILE A 357 -13.22 -7.19 2.75
N ILE A 358 -14.05 -6.54 3.55
CA ILE A 358 -14.53 -5.17 3.27
C ILE A 358 -13.35 -4.20 3.22
N ALA A 359 -12.41 -4.28 4.18
CA ALA A 359 -11.22 -3.43 4.21
C ALA A 359 -10.35 -3.60 2.95
N LYS A 360 -10.24 -4.81 2.40
CA LYS A 360 -9.49 -5.08 1.16
C LYS A 360 -10.09 -4.40 -0.07
N THR A 361 -11.39 -4.05 -0.07
CA THR A 361 -12.03 -3.29 -1.16
C THR A 361 -11.59 -1.82 -1.23
N ALA A 362 -11.02 -1.27 -0.15
CA ALA A 362 -10.61 0.13 -0.08
C ALA A 362 -9.62 0.52 -1.19
N ILE A 363 -8.85 -0.46 -1.69
CA ILE A 363 -7.93 -0.29 -2.82
C ILE A 363 -8.56 0.35 -4.06
N LEU A 364 -9.85 0.08 -4.30
CA LEU A 364 -10.56 0.49 -5.51
C LEU A 364 -10.74 2.02 -5.61
N ASN A 365 -10.81 2.70 -4.47
CA ASN A 365 -11.03 4.15 -4.40
C ASN A 365 -9.84 4.89 -3.78
N ARG A 366 -8.81 4.15 -3.36
CA ARG A 366 -7.67 4.67 -2.62
C ARG A 366 -6.89 5.67 -3.47
N THR A 367 -6.67 6.87 -2.94
CA THR A 367 -5.66 7.80 -3.45
C THR A 367 -4.43 7.76 -2.56
N LEU A 368 -3.26 7.66 -3.17
CA LEU A 368 -1.98 7.64 -2.48
C LEU A 368 -1.66 9.03 -1.96
N SER A 369 -1.73 9.16 -0.65
CA SER A 369 -1.37 10.37 0.08
C SER A 369 0.15 10.54 0.15
N ILE A 370 0.80 10.85 -0.97
CA ILE A 370 2.20 11.27 -0.99
C ILE A 370 2.28 12.76 -1.25
N PRO A 371 3.00 13.51 -0.40
CA PRO A 371 3.11 14.95 -0.58
C PRO A 371 3.91 15.26 -1.84
N LYS A 372 3.68 16.44 -2.43
CA LYS A 372 4.54 16.94 -3.52
C LYS A 372 5.94 17.28 -2.99
N TYR A 373 5.99 17.95 -1.83
CA TYR A 373 7.24 18.27 -1.13
C TYR A 373 7.11 18.03 0.37
N ILE A 374 8.22 17.61 0.98
CA ILE A 374 8.44 17.78 2.41
C ILE A 374 9.01 19.19 2.58
N ILE A 375 8.53 19.92 3.58
CA ILE A 375 8.85 21.34 3.72
C ILE A 375 9.52 21.62 5.05
N GLU A 376 10.52 22.48 5.01
CA GLU A 376 11.07 23.10 6.20
C GLU A 376 10.97 24.61 6.14
N THR A 377 10.92 25.20 7.34
CA THR A 377 10.89 26.65 7.48
C THR A 377 11.62 27.01 8.75
N LEU A 378 12.69 27.78 8.60
CA LEU A 378 13.67 28.04 9.65
C LEU A 378 14.05 29.53 9.64
N LEU A 379 14.37 30.03 10.83
CA LEU A 379 14.86 31.39 11.03
C LEU A 379 16.37 31.41 10.79
N LEU A 380 16.79 32.36 9.97
CA LEU A 380 18.17 32.83 9.93
C LEU A 380 18.20 34.19 10.63
N GLU A 381 19.01 34.31 11.67
CA GLU A 381 19.18 35.54 12.44
C GLU A 381 20.67 35.83 12.57
N ASP A 382 21.11 36.95 12.00
CA ASP A 382 22.49 37.43 12.08
C ASP A 382 23.53 36.34 11.74
N GLY A 383 23.32 35.67 10.59
CA GLY A 383 24.17 34.59 10.11
C GLY A 383 24.00 33.24 10.84
N LYS A 384 23.08 33.12 11.80
CA LYS A 384 22.84 31.89 12.57
C LYS A 384 21.52 31.21 12.19
N LEU A 385 21.60 29.95 11.80
CA LEU A 385 20.44 29.10 11.50
C LEU A 385 19.87 28.52 12.80
N VAL A 386 18.69 28.98 13.19
CA VAL A 386 18.05 28.58 14.44
C VAL A 386 17.56 27.13 14.37
N LEU A 387 17.96 26.30 15.33
CA LEU A 387 17.59 24.88 15.47
C LEU A 387 17.88 24.03 14.22
N LEU A 388 18.94 24.36 13.46
CA LEU A 388 19.26 23.72 12.18
C LEU A 388 19.22 22.18 12.24
N ASP A 389 19.92 21.58 13.20
CA ASP A 389 20.00 20.12 13.29
C ASP A 389 18.62 19.49 13.54
N MET A 390 17.78 20.08 14.40
CA MET A 390 16.41 19.59 14.63
C MET A 390 15.53 19.70 13.38
N HIS A 391 15.72 20.74 12.56
CA HIS A 391 15.03 20.87 11.27
C HIS A 391 15.47 19.78 10.29
N LEU A 392 16.77 19.51 10.21
CA LEU A 392 17.32 18.47 9.34
C LEU A 392 16.90 17.06 9.78
N ASP A 393 16.84 16.80 11.09
CA ASP A 393 16.36 15.53 11.64
C ASP A 393 14.89 15.27 11.28
N ARG A 394 14.03 16.29 11.43
CA ARG A 394 12.61 16.16 11.06
C ARG A 394 12.41 16.00 9.56
N LEU A 395 13.19 16.73 8.76
CA LEU A 395 13.21 16.61 7.30
C LEU A 395 13.58 15.16 6.90
N LEU A 396 14.67 14.64 7.47
CA LEU A 396 15.14 13.28 7.21
C LEU A 396 14.11 12.24 7.64
N ALA A 397 13.53 12.38 8.85
CA ALA A 397 12.51 11.45 9.34
C ALA A 397 11.31 11.36 8.40
N SER A 398 10.82 12.51 7.91
CA SER A 398 9.74 12.56 6.92
C SER A 398 10.17 12.01 5.57
N ALA A 399 11.40 12.28 5.14
CA ALA A 399 11.93 11.79 3.87
C ALA A 399 12.06 10.27 3.86
N THR A 400 12.57 9.68 4.94
CA THR A 400 12.59 8.24 5.15
C THR A 400 11.18 7.66 5.19
N TYR A 401 10.22 8.32 5.85
CA TYR A 401 8.84 7.82 5.93
C TYR A 401 8.16 7.72 4.56
N PHE A 402 8.34 8.72 3.68
CA PHE A 402 7.70 8.78 2.35
C PHE A 402 8.59 8.30 1.19
N ASP A 403 9.79 7.81 1.45
CA ASP A 403 10.78 7.37 0.44
C ASP A 403 11.20 8.49 -0.51
N PHE A 404 11.56 9.64 0.06
CA PHE A 404 12.16 10.78 -0.65
C PHE A 404 13.68 10.66 -0.58
N ALA A 405 14.36 10.84 -1.71
CA ALA A 405 15.80 11.05 -1.68
C ALA A 405 16.11 12.33 -0.89
N CYS A 406 17.00 12.25 0.09
CA CYS A 406 17.32 13.38 0.96
C CYS A 406 18.79 13.31 1.41
N ASN A 407 19.64 14.14 0.81
CA ASN A 407 21.03 14.30 1.23
C ASN A 407 21.15 15.44 2.23
N VAL A 408 21.03 15.09 3.52
CA VAL A 408 21.07 16.06 4.63
C VAL A 408 22.37 16.86 4.67
N GLN A 409 23.52 16.23 4.37
CA GLN A 409 24.82 16.91 4.38
C GLN A 409 24.89 17.98 3.28
N ALA A 410 24.45 17.66 2.07
CA ALA A 410 24.40 18.63 0.97
C ALA A 410 23.43 19.78 1.27
N ILE A 411 22.28 19.49 1.89
CA ILE A 411 21.32 20.51 2.33
C ILE A 411 21.94 21.42 3.41
N LYS A 412 22.58 20.83 4.42
CA LYS A 412 23.26 21.56 5.50
C LYS A 412 24.33 22.50 4.96
N GLN A 413 25.12 22.03 3.99
CA GLN A 413 26.12 22.85 3.32
C GLN A 413 25.50 24.04 2.59
N LYS A 414 24.47 23.82 1.75
CA LYS A 414 23.74 24.89 1.05
C LYS A 414 23.16 25.94 1.99
N LEU A 415 22.55 25.51 3.09
CA LEU A 415 22.00 26.42 4.10
C LEU A 415 23.11 27.22 4.81
N THR A 416 24.23 26.58 5.13
CA THR A 416 25.37 27.24 5.77
C THR A 416 26.01 28.27 4.85
N ASP A 417 26.13 27.98 3.56
CA ASP A 417 26.65 28.93 2.57
C ASP A 417 25.70 30.11 2.37
N LEU A 418 24.38 29.86 2.40
CA LEU A 418 23.37 30.93 2.40
C LEU A 418 23.47 31.82 3.64
N ALA A 419 23.75 31.24 4.81
CA ALA A 419 23.92 32.00 6.06
C ALA A 419 25.14 32.93 6.01
N LYS A 420 26.24 32.53 5.35
CA LYS A 420 27.44 33.36 5.17
C LYS A 420 27.18 34.62 4.35
N THR A 421 26.23 34.58 3.41
CA THR A 421 25.88 35.74 2.58
C THR A 421 24.84 36.66 3.22
N HIS A 422 24.27 36.28 4.37
CA HIS A 422 23.21 36.99 5.09
C HIS A 422 23.57 37.11 6.58
N PHE A 423 24.66 37.84 6.86
CA PHE A 423 25.28 37.93 8.19
C PHE A 423 24.58 38.90 9.16
N SER A 424 23.59 39.67 8.72
CA SER A 424 22.82 40.59 9.56
C SER A 424 21.34 40.60 9.18
N GLY A 425 20.46 40.75 10.17
CA GLY A 425 19.02 40.79 9.98
C GLY A 425 18.34 39.43 10.19
N LYS A 426 17.01 39.43 10.07
CA LYS A 426 16.16 38.25 10.25
C LYS A 426 15.56 37.83 8.93
N TYR A 427 15.74 36.57 8.57
CA TYR A 427 15.22 36.00 7.34
C TYR A 427 14.45 34.72 7.61
N LYS A 428 13.37 34.53 6.86
CA LYS A 428 12.64 33.27 6.80
C LYS A 428 13.20 32.48 5.62
N ILE A 429 13.80 31.33 5.91
CA ILE A 429 14.20 30.37 4.87
C ILE A 429 13.08 29.35 4.73
N ARG A 430 12.70 29.06 3.48
CA ARG A 430 11.79 27.96 3.13
C ARG A 430 12.56 26.95 2.29
N LEU A 431 12.54 25.69 2.73
CA LEU A 431 13.14 24.56 2.03
C LEU A 431 12.04 23.63 1.55
N LEU A 432 12.06 23.25 0.28
CA LEU A 432 11.17 22.26 -0.32
C LEU A 432 12.03 21.09 -0.80
N GLN A 433 11.79 19.91 -0.23
CA GLN A 433 12.44 18.67 -0.62
C GLN A 433 11.49 17.85 -1.52
N PRO A 434 11.71 17.82 -2.85
CA PRO A 434 10.98 16.94 -3.74
C PRO A 434 11.48 15.50 -3.63
N LYS A 435 10.67 14.57 -4.18
CA LYS A 435 10.99 13.13 -4.14
C LYS A 435 12.28 12.76 -4.88
N ASN A 436 12.59 13.48 -5.97
CA ASN A 436 13.78 13.24 -6.82
C ASN A 436 15.11 13.73 -6.20
N GLY A 437 15.08 14.39 -5.05
CA GLY A 437 16.27 14.64 -4.23
C GLY A 437 16.84 16.05 -4.27
N GLN A 438 16.58 16.87 -5.30
CA GLN A 438 17.17 18.23 -5.38
C GLN A 438 16.34 19.26 -4.61
N PRO A 439 16.83 19.82 -3.49
CA PRO A 439 16.07 20.76 -2.68
C PRO A 439 15.93 22.13 -3.36
N GLU A 440 14.75 22.73 -3.27
CA GLU A 440 14.49 24.12 -3.63
C GLU A 440 14.54 24.97 -2.33
N ILE A 441 15.31 26.06 -2.32
CA ILE A 441 15.48 26.93 -1.15
C ILE A 441 15.15 28.36 -1.55
N SER A 442 14.24 28.99 -0.81
CA SER A 442 13.93 30.41 -0.92
C SER A 442 14.17 31.13 0.40
N ILE A 443 14.46 32.43 0.33
CA ILE A 443 14.75 33.27 1.49
C ILE A 443 13.99 34.59 1.36
N ASP A 444 13.32 34.99 2.44
CA ASP A 444 12.54 36.22 2.51
C ASP A 444 12.97 37.05 3.73
N LEU A 445 13.14 38.36 3.57
CA LEU A 445 13.42 39.27 4.68
C LEU A 445 12.21 39.34 5.62
N LEU A 446 12.45 39.19 6.92
CA LEU A 446 11.44 39.19 7.96
C LEU A 446 11.34 40.58 8.58
N THR A 447 10.51 41.46 8.01
CA THR A 447 10.42 42.87 8.40
C THR A 447 9.46 43.15 9.56
N ASN A 448 8.36 42.39 9.66
CA ASN A 448 7.30 42.66 10.64
C ASN A 448 7.11 41.48 11.63
N PRO A 449 6.78 41.75 12.90
CA PRO A 449 6.37 40.72 13.84
C PRO A 449 5.09 40.02 13.36
N ILE A 450 4.85 38.80 13.83
CA ILE A 450 3.57 38.16 13.57
C ILE A 450 2.50 38.85 14.43
N VAL A 451 1.37 39.12 13.81
CA VAL A 451 0.22 39.75 14.45
C VAL A 451 -0.95 38.80 14.25
N ILE A 452 -1.57 38.37 15.35
CA ILE A 452 -2.73 37.47 15.37
C ILE A 452 -3.87 38.25 16.01
N ASP A 453 -4.70 38.85 15.17
CA ASP A 453 -5.81 39.73 15.59
C ASP A 453 -7.14 38.97 15.67
N LYS A 454 -7.19 37.80 15.04
CA LYS A 454 -8.38 36.96 14.98
C LYS A 454 -8.01 35.53 15.30
N LEU A 455 -8.74 34.97 16.26
CA LEU A 455 -8.56 33.61 16.70
C LEU A 455 -9.91 32.92 16.86
N ALA A 456 -10.03 31.71 16.31
CA ALA A 456 -11.26 30.93 16.32
C ALA A 456 -10.95 29.41 16.41
N TRP A 457 -11.95 28.61 16.74
CA TRP A 457 -11.89 27.17 16.56
C TRP A 457 -12.00 26.80 15.09
N ALA A 458 -11.30 25.75 14.66
CA ALA A 458 -11.54 25.17 13.34
C ALA A 458 -13.01 24.69 13.21
N ALA A 459 -13.63 24.93 12.05
CA ALA A 459 -15.04 24.55 11.84
C ALA A 459 -15.25 23.02 11.86
N THR A 460 -14.23 22.26 11.45
CA THR A 460 -14.23 20.80 11.42
C THR A 460 -13.02 20.28 12.19
N CYS A 461 -13.20 19.18 12.92
CA CYS A 461 -12.08 18.50 13.55
C CYS A 461 -11.14 17.86 12.51
N VAL A 462 -9.87 17.71 12.86
CA VAL A 462 -8.92 16.88 12.11
C VAL A 462 -9.07 15.41 12.53
N ASP A 463 -8.76 14.48 11.64
CA ASP A 463 -8.62 13.08 12.02
C ASP A 463 -7.20 12.84 12.54
N LYS A 464 -7.05 12.45 13.81
CA LYS A 464 -5.74 12.17 14.41
C LYS A 464 -4.97 11.05 13.70
N GLU A 465 -5.63 10.19 12.93
CA GLU A 465 -5.01 9.13 12.12
C GLU A 465 -4.49 9.65 10.76
N ASN A 466 -4.65 10.94 10.48
CA ASN A 466 -4.09 11.57 9.29
C ASN A 466 -2.58 11.75 9.42
N VAL A 467 -1.82 10.97 8.63
CA VAL A 467 -0.35 11.01 8.59
C VAL A 467 0.22 12.41 8.35
N PHE A 468 -0.49 13.31 7.65
CA PHE A 468 0.01 14.64 7.34
C PHE A 468 0.00 15.60 8.54
N LEU A 469 -0.64 15.23 9.64
CA LEU A 469 -0.50 15.97 10.91
C LEU A 469 0.89 15.77 11.50
N TYR A 470 1.54 14.61 11.27
CA TYR A 470 2.82 14.27 11.89
C TYR A 470 4.03 14.61 11.00
N HIS A 471 3.78 15.04 9.76
CA HIS A 471 4.81 15.32 8.78
C HIS A 471 4.62 16.71 8.17
N LYS A 472 5.69 17.52 8.18
CA LYS A 472 5.65 18.87 7.64
C LYS A 472 5.74 18.82 6.11
N THR A 473 4.60 18.90 5.44
CA THR A 473 4.52 18.74 3.97
C THR A 473 3.70 19.84 3.30
N THR A 474 3.67 19.85 1.97
CA THR A 474 2.75 20.70 1.22
C THR A 474 1.29 20.22 1.26
N ASN A 475 1.02 18.99 1.70
CA ASN A 475 -0.36 18.53 1.87
C ASN A 475 -0.91 19.03 3.21
N ARG A 476 -1.78 20.03 3.13
CA ARG A 476 -2.38 20.71 4.29
C ARG A 476 -3.90 20.87 4.14
N GLN A 477 -4.53 20.01 3.34
CA GLN A 477 -5.96 20.10 3.01
C GLN A 477 -6.88 19.90 4.24
N HIS A 478 -6.35 19.30 5.31
CA HIS A 478 -7.04 19.11 6.59
C HIS A 478 -7.11 20.38 7.44
N PHE A 479 -6.34 21.43 7.11
CA PHE A 479 -6.41 22.70 7.82
C PHE A 479 -7.30 23.71 7.10
N PRO A 480 -7.97 24.60 7.84
CA PRO A 480 -8.71 25.72 7.25
C PRO A 480 -7.75 26.69 6.54
N GLN A 481 -8.26 27.36 5.50
CA GLN A 481 -7.54 28.43 4.84
C GLN A 481 -7.38 29.63 5.78
N LEU A 482 -6.20 30.26 5.75
CA LEU A 482 -5.89 31.42 6.58
C LEU A 482 -6.02 32.71 5.80
N ALA A 483 -6.67 33.69 6.42
CA ALA A 483 -6.59 35.10 6.05
C ALA A 483 -5.45 35.79 6.83
N ALA A 484 -5.03 36.98 6.39
CA ALA A 484 -4.05 37.78 7.13
C ALA A 484 -4.56 38.10 8.55
N GLY A 485 -3.69 37.93 9.55
CA GLY A 485 -4.02 38.15 10.98
C GLY A 485 -4.93 37.10 11.61
N GLN A 486 -5.35 36.06 10.88
CA GLN A 486 -6.19 34.98 11.39
C GLN A 486 -5.34 33.77 11.78
N GLU A 487 -5.70 33.13 12.90
CA GLU A 487 -5.32 31.76 13.22
C GLU A 487 -6.52 30.92 13.67
N TYR A 488 -6.39 29.59 13.57
CA TYR A 488 -7.38 28.66 14.08
C TYR A 488 -6.74 27.67 15.05
N ILE A 489 -7.42 27.38 16.16
CA ILE A 489 -7.07 26.25 17.03
C ILE A 489 -7.76 25.01 16.47
N ASN A 490 -6.97 24.02 16.09
CA ASN A 490 -7.46 22.74 15.61
C ASN A 490 -7.66 21.76 16.78
N TYR A 491 -8.54 20.80 16.58
CA TYR A 491 -8.87 19.73 17.53
C TYR A 491 -9.22 18.46 16.76
N ASN A 492 -9.12 17.32 17.42
CA ASN A 492 -9.40 16.03 16.81
C ASN A 492 -10.83 15.52 17.09
N GLN A 493 -11.17 14.34 16.60
CA GLN A 493 -12.49 13.71 16.77
C GLN A 493 -12.89 13.40 18.24
N TYR A 494 -11.97 13.60 19.20
CA TYR A 494 -12.19 13.42 20.64
C TYR A 494 -12.20 14.75 21.41
N ASP A 495 -12.32 15.88 20.71
CA ASP A 495 -12.17 17.24 21.27
C ASP A 495 -10.81 17.49 21.95
N GLU A 496 -9.78 16.69 21.66
CA GLU A 496 -8.41 16.99 22.08
C GLU A 496 -7.85 18.09 21.16
N ILE A 497 -7.34 19.18 21.75
CA ILE A 497 -6.65 20.26 21.04
C ILE A 497 -5.40 19.69 20.35
N THR A 498 -5.11 20.13 19.13
CA THR A 498 -3.93 19.68 18.37
C THR A 498 -2.89 20.78 18.24
N GLU A 499 -3.12 21.75 17.35
CA GLU A 499 -2.19 22.84 17.07
C GLU A 499 -2.89 24.04 16.40
N PHE A 500 -2.18 25.17 16.29
CA PHE A 500 -2.58 26.22 15.35
C PHE A 500 -2.30 25.78 13.91
N VAL A 501 -2.83 26.50 12.92
CA VAL A 501 -2.53 26.15 11.54
C VAL A 501 -1.04 26.32 11.26
N ASN A 502 -0.41 27.46 11.57
CA ASN A 502 1.02 27.69 11.29
C ASN A 502 1.98 27.53 12.48
N GLY A 503 1.55 26.90 13.57
CA GLY A 503 2.39 26.73 14.75
C GLY A 503 1.78 25.82 15.80
N ASN A 504 2.56 25.47 16.81
CA ASN A 504 2.05 24.73 17.95
C ASN A 504 1.45 25.67 18.99
N ILE A 505 0.59 25.12 19.83
CA ILE A 505 -0.10 25.84 20.91
C ILE A 505 0.51 25.47 22.27
N ALA A 506 0.60 26.46 23.15
CA ALA A 506 0.82 26.28 24.58
C ALA A 506 -0.23 27.04 25.38
N LEU A 507 -0.67 26.43 26.49
CA LEU A 507 -1.64 26.99 27.43
C LEU A 507 -1.00 27.08 28.81
N LEU A 508 -1.11 28.23 29.46
CA LEU A 508 -0.72 28.37 30.87
C LEU A 508 -1.91 27.93 31.74
N ILE A 509 -1.77 26.81 32.43
CA ILE A 509 -2.79 26.26 33.33
C ILE A 509 -2.10 25.88 34.64
N ASN A 510 -2.59 26.41 35.76
CA ASN A 510 -2.01 26.18 37.10
C ASN A 510 -0.50 26.46 37.14
N ASP A 511 -0.10 27.65 36.67
CA ASP A 511 1.30 28.12 36.59
C ASP A 511 2.25 27.23 35.77
N LYS A 512 1.71 26.35 34.94
CA LYS A 512 2.49 25.45 34.06
C LYS A 512 2.08 25.64 32.61
N TRP A 513 3.07 25.78 31.74
CA TRP A 513 2.84 25.80 30.31
C TRP A 513 2.68 24.38 29.78
N LEU A 514 1.47 24.05 29.35
CA LEU A 514 1.10 22.78 28.77
C LEU A 514 1.02 22.91 27.25
N THR A 515 1.45 21.88 26.53
CA THR A 515 1.24 21.77 25.08
C THR A 515 0.59 20.42 24.76
N PRO A 516 -0.29 20.34 23.74
CA PRO A 516 -0.98 19.10 23.42
C PRO A 516 -0.04 17.95 23.10
N ALA A 517 -0.42 16.74 23.52
CA ALA A 517 0.35 15.52 23.26
C ALA A 517 0.37 15.17 21.77
N ILE A 518 1.52 14.73 21.26
CA ILE A 518 1.66 14.32 19.84
C ILE A 518 0.61 13.28 19.45
N THR A 519 0.21 12.41 20.39
CA THR A 519 -0.85 11.40 20.23
C THR A 519 -2.25 11.97 19.94
N SER A 520 -2.43 13.29 20.07
CA SER A 520 -3.68 13.99 19.73
C SER A 520 -3.78 14.33 18.23
N GLY A 521 -2.70 14.16 17.46
CA GLY A 521 -2.67 14.45 16.01
C GLY A 521 -2.17 15.85 15.69
N LEU A 522 -0.88 16.09 15.88
CA LEU A 522 -0.23 17.36 15.52
C LEU A 522 1.23 17.17 15.09
N LEU A 523 1.78 18.21 14.47
CA LEU A 523 3.18 18.23 14.09
C LEU A 523 4.07 18.49 15.30
N ALA A 524 5.04 17.61 15.55
CA ALA A 524 6.12 17.89 16.50
C ALA A 524 7.01 19.03 15.98
N GLY A 525 6.62 20.28 16.26
CA GLY A 525 7.38 21.47 15.88
C GLY A 525 8.78 21.45 16.49
N THR A 526 9.80 21.86 15.73
CA THR A 526 11.18 21.94 16.22
C THR A 526 11.31 22.88 17.41
N MET A 527 10.65 24.04 17.36
CA MET A 527 10.63 24.99 18.48
C MET A 527 9.84 24.46 19.69
N ARG A 528 8.70 23.79 19.46
CA ARG A 528 7.97 23.09 20.53
C ARG A 528 8.85 22.05 21.21
N GLN A 529 9.54 21.22 20.43
CA GLN A 529 10.42 20.19 20.95
C GLN A 529 11.63 20.78 21.70
N HIS A 530 12.17 21.91 21.23
CA HIS A 530 13.22 22.64 21.94
C HIS A 530 12.75 23.06 23.34
N TYR A 531 11.55 23.63 23.46
CA TYR A 531 10.99 24.01 24.76
C TYR A 531 10.63 22.81 25.66
N LEU A 532 10.19 21.69 25.10
CA LEU A 532 10.01 20.44 25.86
C LEU A 532 11.33 19.91 26.42
N ASN A 533 12.39 19.89 25.58
CA ASN A 533 13.72 19.43 26.00
C ASN A 533 14.33 20.32 27.09
N ASN A 534 13.98 21.61 27.11
CA ASN A 534 14.41 22.56 28.14
C ASN A 534 13.45 22.67 29.32
N HIS A 535 12.47 21.77 29.44
CA HIS A 535 11.46 21.76 30.51
C HIS A 535 10.62 23.04 30.64
N GLN A 536 10.51 23.83 29.57
CA GLN A 536 9.68 25.03 29.50
C GLN A 536 8.23 24.71 29.11
N LEU A 537 8.01 23.55 28.48
CA LEU A 537 6.69 23.00 28.18
C LEU A 537 6.53 21.64 28.84
N ILE A 538 5.28 21.28 29.16
CA ILE A 538 4.89 19.94 29.57
C ILE A 538 3.90 19.40 28.54
N GLU A 539 4.21 18.24 27.98
CA GLU A 539 3.31 17.55 27.05
C GLU A 539 2.15 16.89 27.81
N LYS A 540 0.89 17.17 27.41
CA LYS A 540 -0.30 16.54 27.98
C LYS A 540 -1.40 16.44 26.94
N LYS A 541 -2.31 15.47 27.08
CA LYS A 541 -3.61 15.53 26.38
C LYS A 541 -4.41 16.70 26.95
N ILE A 542 -4.85 17.60 26.09
CA ILE A 542 -5.59 18.81 26.46
C ILE A 542 -6.89 18.78 25.66
N ILE A 543 -8.04 18.82 26.31
CA ILE A 543 -9.33 18.91 25.64
C ILE A 543 -9.76 20.36 25.47
N LYS A 544 -10.65 20.65 24.52
CA LYS A 544 -11.14 22.02 24.25
C LYS A 544 -11.62 22.74 25.51
N LYS A 545 -12.32 22.03 26.41
CA LYS A 545 -12.83 22.58 27.67
C LYS A 545 -11.73 23.04 28.63
N ASP A 546 -10.53 22.48 28.54
CA ASP A 546 -9.39 22.90 29.40
C ASP A 546 -8.98 24.35 29.12
N ILE A 547 -9.31 24.89 27.94
CA ILE A 547 -9.04 26.30 27.63
C ILE A 547 -9.74 27.25 28.60
N LEU A 548 -10.87 26.84 29.21
CA LEU A 548 -11.59 27.67 30.18
C LEU A 548 -10.72 27.96 31.41
N GLN A 549 -9.84 27.03 31.77
CA GLN A 549 -8.89 27.13 32.90
C GLN A 549 -7.57 27.81 32.50
N ALA A 550 -7.35 28.10 31.21
CA ALA A 550 -6.09 28.68 30.76
C ALA A 550 -6.01 30.18 31.11
N ASP A 551 -4.93 30.58 31.79
CA ASP A 551 -4.64 31.98 32.10
C ASP A 551 -4.07 32.71 30.88
N LYS A 552 -3.30 32.00 30.07
CA LYS A 552 -2.67 32.51 28.84
C LYS A 552 -2.65 31.43 27.75
N ILE A 553 -2.52 31.89 26.51
CA ILE A 553 -2.29 31.06 25.34
C ILE A 553 -1.11 31.63 24.54
N ALA A 554 -0.26 30.75 24.03
CA ALA A 554 0.89 31.13 23.22
C ALA A 554 0.94 30.33 21.92
N PHE A 555 1.29 31.03 20.84
CA PHE A 555 1.64 30.49 19.54
C PHE A 555 3.14 30.26 19.47
N ILE A 556 3.55 29.08 19.01
CA ILE A 556 4.95 28.65 18.97
C ILE A 556 5.32 28.16 17.57
N ASN A 557 6.32 28.77 16.94
CA ASN A 557 6.97 28.16 15.77
C ASN A 557 8.45 28.56 15.64
N SER A 558 9.17 27.89 14.73
CA SER A 558 10.62 28.09 14.54
C SER A 558 11.03 29.43 13.93
N VAL A 559 10.09 30.18 13.34
CA VAL A 559 10.39 31.46 12.68
C VAL A 559 10.11 32.64 13.61
N ARG A 560 9.07 32.53 14.44
CA ARG A 560 8.56 33.58 15.32
C ARG A 560 8.90 33.36 16.78
N GLY A 561 9.33 32.15 17.15
CA GLY A 561 9.60 31.79 18.54
C GLY A 561 8.30 31.69 19.33
N TRP A 562 8.31 32.27 20.54
CA TRP A 562 7.19 32.32 21.46
C TRP A 562 6.39 33.61 21.30
N VAL A 563 5.10 33.50 21.02
CA VAL A 563 4.20 34.65 20.85
C VAL A 563 2.99 34.47 21.74
N GLU A 564 2.89 35.24 22.83
CA GLU A 564 1.68 35.26 23.64
C GLU A 564 0.53 35.92 22.87
N ILE A 565 -0.64 35.29 22.90
CA ILE A 565 -1.85 35.81 22.29
C ILE A 565 -2.54 36.74 23.29
N GLU A 566 -3.11 37.83 22.78
CA GLU A 566 -3.83 38.79 23.60
C GLU A 566 -5.00 38.17 24.38
N ASN A 567 -5.12 38.54 25.66
CA ASN A 567 -6.15 38.02 26.57
C ASN A 567 -7.58 38.25 26.04
N GLN A 568 -7.81 39.32 25.28
CA GLN A 568 -9.13 39.59 24.68
C GLN A 568 -9.56 38.49 23.71
N LEU A 569 -8.62 37.93 22.93
CA LEU A 569 -8.89 36.84 22.01
C LEU A 569 -9.13 35.52 22.74
N LEU A 570 -8.35 35.24 23.78
CA LEU A 570 -8.57 34.08 24.65
C LEU A 570 -9.96 34.14 25.31
N ASN A 571 -10.36 35.30 25.84
CA ASN A 571 -11.67 35.47 26.46
C ASN A 571 -12.82 35.26 25.46
N LYS A 572 -12.68 35.74 24.22
CA LYS A 572 -13.65 35.46 23.14
C LYS A 572 -13.75 33.97 22.83
N LEU A 573 -12.63 33.24 22.80
CA LEU A 573 -12.66 31.78 22.62
C LEU A 573 -13.36 31.07 23.77
N LYS A 574 -13.11 31.49 25.02
CA LYS A 574 -13.77 30.91 26.20
C LYS A 574 -15.29 31.08 26.12
N GLN A 575 -15.78 32.24 25.69
CA GLN A 575 -17.21 32.51 25.52
C GLN A 575 -17.90 31.61 24.49
N GLN A 576 -17.18 31.04 23.53
CA GLN A 576 -17.75 30.10 22.55
C GLN A 576 -17.95 28.68 23.10
N LEU A 577 -17.44 28.40 24.30
CA LEU A 577 -17.49 27.08 24.95
C LEU A 577 -18.35 27.06 26.22
N LEU A 578 -18.81 28.24 26.66
CA LEU A 578 -19.81 28.43 27.72
C LEU A 578 -21.19 28.43 27.08
#